data_AF-A0A919F314-F1
#
_entry.id   AF-A0A919F314-F1
#
_cell.length_a   1.000
_cell.length_b   1.000
_cell.length_c   1.000
_cell.angle_alpha   90.00
_cell.angle_beta   90.00
_cell.angle_gamma   90.00
#
_symmetry.space_group_name_H-M   'P 1'
#
loop_
_entity.id
_entity.type
_entity.pdbx_description
1 polymer ?
#
loop_
_entity_poly.entity_id
_entity_poly.type
_entity_poly.pdbx_seq_one_letter_code
_entity_poly.pdbx_strand_id
1 'polypeptide(L)'
;MVRDTRLVQTAVIGDEHSDVPVVLPTEAIELDVFRRAHAHDTFWCGLLLGGCGARLAHKLYVDRQGHFQHYPQANGAPHACRRPRVGESSADHLYVKSAMSQSLLEHGRVGWFAFPPPIGSLLDVDLEDGIGLRVHMDGSVPPDWAGGRTPVLGPGVVPEPGVLSSCPYVYRVRCESDGASRRIWIGTQSLAHPTEWVPLADCSWTDSGLITPAATEILRQRPSASSPASAQAAPHSGALSESITRFIRGLEAAQRTGTVEHVRRLCAGSGPFLESLDAAARGEAEQALQEARAWLAGHEAYQQRVFADLAKAVTEKRAWDARSHLRTATTLTRRGASASEQRILDMARAFLRQQDHLPVARSGRSVLHSLPLPPHPKRKRPKTPQQTPKPRRDPRPPEALKERKKEPNDSRKERRARNAAVRQARSLLQRLDQRFHLSPNEQRRLTEELAEAVKTAGDWLSASERQEASFWIRKMSRKQKQARERQARRELPPHVLESAAAAVRGALKKAAREQTTTSWVRLEQQLGSALPHMTLADRIQVLTLVDQATPADQALLSSLVAAGDPDMTTSYRKVAGALGLDIPADDDQLRDVLEADIQQVHHHWRHQ
;
A
#
# COMPACT_ATOMS: atom_id res chain seq x y z
N MET A 1 9.93 25.67 1.83
CA MET A 1 10.80 25.57 0.64
C MET A 1 10.02 24.86 -0.46
N VAL A 2 9.92 25.45 -1.66
CA VAL A 2 9.27 24.81 -2.81
C VAL A 2 10.13 23.62 -3.25
N ARG A 3 9.56 22.42 -3.34
CA ARG A 3 10.27 21.20 -3.78
C ARG A 3 10.69 21.36 -5.23
N ASP A 4 11.97 21.17 -5.55
CA ASP A 4 12.43 21.17 -6.94
C ASP A 4 12.09 19.81 -7.55
N THR A 5 10.98 19.77 -8.30
CA THR A 5 10.42 18.55 -8.89
C THR A 5 11.24 18.01 -10.06
N ARG A 6 12.37 18.64 -10.40
CA ARG A 6 13.29 18.22 -11.48
C ARG A 6 14.39 17.27 -11.00
N LEU A 7 14.54 17.09 -9.69
CA LEU A 7 15.62 16.30 -9.10
C LEU A 7 15.19 14.85 -8.85
N VAL A 8 16.11 13.91 -9.05
CA VAL A 8 15.86 12.47 -8.84
C VAL A 8 15.82 12.18 -7.34
N GLN A 9 14.63 11.91 -6.81
CA GLN A 9 14.42 11.64 -5.38
C GLN A 9 14.37 10.15 -5.05
N THR A 10 14.28 9.28 -6.05
CA THR A 10 14.11 7.83 -5.84
C THR A 10 15.12 7.01 -6.64
N ALA A 11 15.51 5.87 -6.07
CA ALA A 11 16.41 4.89 -6.65
C ALA A 11 15.95 3.47 -6.30
N VAL A 12 16.65 2.46 -6.82
CA VAL A 12 16.55 1.08 -6.35
C VAL A 12 17.87 0.63 -5.72
N ILE A 13 17.80 -0.27 -4.75
CA ILE A 13 18.97 -0.80 -4.01
C ILE A 13 19.47 -2.09 -4.67
N GLY A 14 20.79 -2.25 -4.76
CA GLY A 14 21.43 -3.48 -5.24
C GLY A 14 21.93 -3.35 -6.68
N ASP A 15 21.02 -3.41 -7.65
CA ASP A 15 21.31 -3.33 -9.09
C ASP A 15 20.18 -2.62 -9.87
N GLU A 16 20.35 -2.44 -11.18
CA GLU A 16 19.40 -1.75 -12.04
C GLU A 16 18.07 -2.48 -12.30
N HIS A 17 18.00 -3.79 -12.04
CA HIS A 17 16.80 -4.63 -12.20
C HIS A 17 16.03 -4.82 -10.89
N SER A 18 16.63 -4.44 -9.76
CA SER A 18 16.02 -4.50 -8.43
C SER A 18 14.65 -3.82 -8.38
N ASP A 19 13.76 -4.43 -7.58
CA ASP A 19 12.43 -3.93 -7.27
C ASP A 19 12.35 -3.35 -5.84
N VAL A 20 13.49 -3.19 -5.16
CA VAL A 20 13.58 -2.64 -3.79
C VAL A 20 13.77 -1.12 -3.88
N PRO A 21 12.70 -0.33 -3.67
CA PRO A 21 12.77 1.11 -3.86
C PRO A 21 13.37 1.81 -2.65
N VAL A 22 13.99 2.97 -2.90
CA VAL A 22 14.46 3.87 -1.87
C VAL A 22 14.18 5.33 -2.23
N VAL A 23 13.72 6.11 -1.26
CA VAL A 23 13.53 7.56 -1.38
C VAL A 23 14.61 8.26 -0.57
N LEU A 24 15.29 9.23 -1.19
CA LEU A 24 16.27 10.05 -0.50
C LEU A 24 15.58 11.12 0.35
N PRO A 25 15.85 11.21 1.67
CA PRO A 25 15.28 12.24 2.51
C PRO A 25 15.65 13.65 2.05
N THR A 26 14.70 14.57 2.17
CA THR A 26 14.90 15.98 1.78
C THR A 26 15.62 16.79 2.86
N GLU A 27 15.57 16.37 4.13
CA GLU A 27 16.19 17.05 5.25
C GLU A 27 17.61 16.54 5.52
N ALA A 28 18.55 17.46 5.78
CA ALA A 28 19.96 17.11 5.99
C ALA A 28 20.18 16.14 7.17
N ILE A 29 19.42 16.31 8.25
CA ILE A 29 19.49 15.44 9.44
C ILE A 29 19.03 14.01 9.08
N GLU A 30 17.93 13.88 8.34
CA GLU A 30 17.44 12.58 7.89
C GLU A 30 18.37 11.93 6.84
N LEU A 31 19.07 12.75 6.04
CA LEU A 31 20.05 12.27 5.07
C LEU A 31 21.29 11.66 5.75
N ASP A 32 21.76 12.19 6.88
CA ASP A 32 22.87 11.58 7.62
C ASP A 32 22.48 10.23 8.27
N VAL A 33 21.23 10.10 8.70
CA VAL A 33 20.65 8.83 9.16
C VAL A 33 20.56 7.85 7.98
N PHE A 34 20.04 8.30 6.84
CA PHE A 34 19.96 7.52 5.61
C PHE A 34 21.33 6.98 5.15
N ARG A 35 22.37 7.82 5.17
CA ARG A 35 23.73 7.42 4.77
C ARG A 35 24.33 6.34 5.65
N ARG A 36 24.01 6.36 6.94
CA ARG A 36 24.46 5.35 7.90
C ARG A 36 23.71 4.04 7.71
N ALA A 37 22.38 4.11 7.54
CA ALA A 37 21.54 2.95 7.26
C ALA A 37 21.92 2.24 5.95
N HIS A 38 22.38 2.98 4.94
CA HIS A 38 22.70 2.48 3.60
C HIS A 38 24.21 2.56 3.26
N ALA A 39 25.09 2.45 4.25
CA ALA A 39 26.54 2.63 4.03
C ALA A 39 27.16 1.61 3.06
N HIS A 40 26.54 0.43 2.94
CA HIS A 40 27.00 -0.67 2.08
C HIS A 40 26.15 -0.86 0.83
N ASP A 41 25.08 -0.09 0.68
CA ASP A 41 24.15 -0.23 -0.42
C ASP A 41 24.62 0.54 -1.65
N THR A 42 24.27 0.02 -2.82
CA THR A 42 24.44 0.70 -4.09
C THR A 42 23.08 1.12 -4.63
N PHE A 43 23.00 2.37 -5.07
CA PHE A 43 21.78 2.97 -5.60
C PHE A 43 21.83 3.03 -7.13
N TRP A 44 20.69 2.74 -7.76
CA TRP A 44 20.60 2.67 -9.21
C TRP A 44 19.37 3.40 -9.74
N CYS A 45 19.52 4.00 -10.92
CA CYS A 45 18.41 4.55 -11.69
C CYS A 45 17.63 3.40 -12.34
N GLY A 46 16.89 2.65 -11.52
CA GLY A 46 16.33 1.34 -11.88
C GLY A 46 15.45 1.33 -13.12
N LEU A 47 15.43 0.21 -13.83
CA LEU A 47 14.62 0.03 -15.04
C LEU A 47 13.13 0.01 -14.72
N LEU A 48 12.75 -0.60 -13.60
CA LEU A 48 11.37 -0.57 -13.08
C LEU A 48 10.93 0.82 -12.63
N LEU A 49 11.84 1.79 -12.52
CA LEU A 49 11.52 3.20 -12.27
C LEU A 49 11.36 4.02 -13.57
N GLY A 50 11.43 3.37 -14.74
CA GLY A 50 11.59 4.02 -16.04
C GLY A 50 12.95 4.73 -16.18
N GLY A 51 13.94 4.29 -15.40
CA GLY A 51 15.29 4.84 -15.36
C GLY A 51 16.20 4.28 -16.45
N CYS A 52 17.44 4.76 -16.49
CA CYS A 52 18.43 4.39 -17.51
C CYS A 52 19.37 3.25 -17.09
N GLY A 53 19.20 2.71 -15.89
CA GLY A 53 20.03 1.63 -15.32
C GLY A 53 21.41 2.06 -14.84
N ALA A 54 21.74 3.35 -14.85
CA ALA A 54 23.04 3.82 -14.34
C ALA A 54 23.05 3.97 -12.82
N ARG A 55 24.22 3.72 -12.22
CA ARG A 55 24.46 3.89 -10.79
C ARG A 55 24.30 5.35 -10.37
N LEU A 56 23.74 5.54 -9.19
CA LEU A 56 23.47 6.83 -8.57
C LEU A 56 24.37 7.03 -7.34
N ALA A 57 24.79 8.28 -7.15
CA ALA A 57 25.41 8.81 -5.96
C ALA A 57 24.43 9.75 -5.24
N HIS A 58 24.45 9.74 -3.92
CA HIS A 58 23.79 10.74 -3.08
C HIS A 58 24.81 11.80 -2.68
N LYS A 59 24.42 13.08 -2.73
CA LYS A 59 25.28 14.19 -2.30
C LYS A 59 24.61 14.94 -1.16
N LEU A 60 25.37 15.18 -0.09
CA LEU A 60 24.92 16.02 1.03
C LEU A 60 24.93 17.47 0.57
N TYR A 61 23.76 18.07 0.50
CA TYR A 61 23.62 19.52 0.36
C TYR A 61 23.19 20.10 1.70
N VAL A 62 23.89 21.13 2.15
CA VAL A 62 23.58 21.85 3.40
C VAL A 62 22.65 23.04 3.11
N ASP A 63 22.58 23.45 1.84
CA ASP A 63 21.88 24.62 1.30
C ASP A 63 20.79 24.26 0.28
N ARG A 64 20.67 22.98 -0.12
CA ARG A 64 19.74 22.50 -1.16
C ARG A 64 19.07 21.18 -0.76
N GLN A 65 17.99 20.84 -1.45
CA GLN A 65 17.33 19.54 -1.29
C GLN A 65 18.24 18.40 -1.76
N GLY A 66 18.39 17.39 -0.90
CA GLY A 66 19.07 16.14 -1.24
C GLY A 66 18.41 15.47 -2.45
N HIS A 67 19.23 15.00 -3.38
CA HIS A 67 18.79 14.20 -4.52
C HIS A 67 19.87 13.21 -4.95
N PHE A 68 19.46 12.20 -5.69
CA PHE A 68 20.36 11.29 -6.37
C PHE A 68 20.90 11.93 -7.65
N GLN A 69 22.18 11.69 -7.93
CA GLN A 69 22.87 12.12 -9.13
C GLN A 69 23.54 10.92 -9.79
N HIS A 70 23.51 10.83 -11.12
CA HIS A 70 24.23 9.78 -11.83
C HIS A 70 25.74 9.93 -11.65
N TYR A 71 26.44 8.82 -11.48
CA TYR A 71 27.91 8.83 -11.62
C TYR A 71 28.29 9.31 -13.02
N PRO A 72 29.42 10.03 -13.20
CA PRO A 72 29.91 10.39 -14.53
C PRO A 72 30.16 9.14 -15.37
N GLN A 73 29.91 9.23 -16.69
CA GLN A 73 30.31 8.19 -17.62
C GLN A 73 31.85 8.05 -17.65
N ALA A 74 32.36 6.93 -18.16
CA ALA A 74 33.81 6.68 -18.27
C ALA A 74 34.57 7.76 -19.07
N ASN A 75 33.88 8.50 -19.94
CA ASN A 75 34.39 9.64 -20.71
C ASN A 75 34.21 11.00 -20.00
N GLY A 76 33.75 11.03 -18.75
CA GLY A 76 33.46 12.23 -17.99
C GLY A 76 32.15 12.94 -18.37
N ALA A 77 31.39 12.45 -19.35
CA ALA A 77 30.15 13.05 -19.78
C ALA A 77 29.01 12.79 -18.76
N PRO A 78 28.08 13.76 -18.57
CA PRO A 78 26.89 13.54 -17.76
C PRO A 78 25.97 12.51 -18.42
N HIS A 79 25.37 11.62 -17.62
CA HIS A 79 24.36 10.68 -18.12
C HIS A 79 23.11 11.42 -18.61
N ALA A 80 22.75 11.23 -19.88
CA ALA A 80 21.48 11.69 -20.45
C ALA A 80 20.33 10.74 -20.01
N CYS A 81 19.86 10.89 -18.78
CA CYS A 81 18.72 10.13 -18.27
C CYS A 81 17.40 10.78 -18.68
N ARG A 82 16.54 10.05 -19.41
CA ARG A 82 15.21 10.50 -19.85
C ARG A 82 14.08 9.98 -18.96
N ARG A 83 14.38 9.69 -17.70
CA ARG A 83 13.41 9.16 -16.75
C ARG A 83 12.21 10.11 -16.66
N PRO A 84 10.99 9.65 -16.94
CA PRO A 84 9.83 10.53 -17.09
C PRO A 84 9.34 11.11 -15.76
N ARG A 85 9.61 10.42 -14.65
CA ARG A 85 9.19 10.81 -13.30
C ARG A 85 10.35 10.72 -12.33
N VAL A 86 10.62 11.83 -11.64
CA VAL A 86 11.82 11.96 -10.79
C VAL A 86 11.52 12.25 -9.31
N GLY A 87 10.29 12.66 -8.96
CA GLY A 87 9.88 12.93 -7.57
C GLY A 87 9.59 11.68 -6.74
N GLU A 88 9.29 11.84 -5.45
CA GLU A 88 9.02 10.74 -4.49
C GLU A 88 8.00 9.70 -5.01
N SER A 89 6.93 10.12 -5.67
CA SER A 89 5.87 9.22 -6.16
C SER A 89 6.27 8.33 -7.34
N SER A 90 7.43 8.59 -7.96
CA SER A 90 7.91 7.83 -9.12
C SER A 90 8.27 6.38 -8.82
N ALA A 91 8.37 6.00 -7.54
CA ALA A 91 8.63 4.65 -7.08
C ALA A 91 7.42 4.00 -6.38
N ASP A 92 6.24 4.62 -6.43
CA ASP A 92 5.10 4.17 -5.64
C ASP A 92 4.62 2.78 -5.98
N HIS A 93 4.67 2.39 -7.26
CA HIS A 93 4.32 1.03 -7.67
C HIS A 93 5.24 -0.02 -7.02
N LEU A 94 6.53 0.30 -6.82
CA LEU A 94 7.46 -0.59 -6.13
C LEU A 94 7.16 -0.65 -4.63
N TYR A 95 6.81 0.48 -4.01
CA TYR A 95 6.40 0.49 -2.60
C TYR A 95 5.07 -0.22 -2.37
N VAL A 96 4.12 -0.09 -3.29
CA VAL A 96 2.86 -0.84 -3.28
C VAL A 96 3.14 -2.34 -3.43
N LYS A 97 3.98 -2.75 -4.40
CA LYS A 97 4.39 -4.15 -4.57
C LYS A 97 5.03 -4.71 -3.29
N SER A 98 5.98 -3.97 -2.71
CA SER A 98 6.65 -4.40 -1.48
C SER A 98 5.66 -4.58 -0.32
N ALA A 99 4.72 -3.64 -0.15
CA ALA A 99 3.75 -3.70 0.92
C ALA A 99 2.70 -4.81 0.71
N MET A 100 2.24 -5.01 -0.54
CA MET A 100 1.32 -6.09 -0.89
C MET A 100 1.98 -7.46 -0.74
N SER A 101 3.24 -7.62 -1.17
CA SER A 101 4.01 -8.85 -1.00
C SER A 101 4.18 -9.21 0.47
N GLN A 102 4.50 -8.22 1.32
CA GLN A 102 4.57 -8.43 2.77
C GLN A 102 3.19 -8.82 3.35
N SER A 103 2.14 -8.12 2.94
CA SER A 103 0.77 -8.39 3.42
C SER A 103 0.30 -9.80 3.04
N LEU A 104 0.56 -10.26 1.81
CA LEU A 104 0.24 -11.63 1.39
C LEU A 104 1.00 -12.66 2.22
N LEU A 105 2.30 -12.46 2.42
CA LEU A 105 3.13 -13.34 3.24
C LEU A 105 2.61 -13.43 4.69
N GLU A 106 2.25 -12.31 5.29
CA GLU A 106 1.67 -12.25 6.65
C GLU A 106 0.34 -12.99 6.76
N HIS A 107 -0.41 -13.12 5.66
CA HIS A 107 -1.66 -13.86 5.58
C HIS A 107 -1.47 -15.30 5.03
N GLY A 108 -0.22 -15.75 4.85
CA GLY A 108 0.07 -17.09 4.33
C GLY A 108 -0.36 -17.32 2.87
N ARG A 109 -0.51 -16.26 2.09
CA ARG A 109 -0.97 -16.29 0.69
C ARG A 109 0.21 -16.11 -0.26
N VAL A 110 0.14 -16.75 -1.43
CA VAL A 110 1.10 -16.54 -2.52
C VAL A 110 0.51 -15.64 -3.60
N GLY A 111 1.32 -14.71 -4.12
CA GLY A 111 0.94 -13.88 -5.27
C GLY A 111 2.13 -13.53 -6.14
N TRP A 112 1.87 -13.38 -7.44
CA TRP A 112 2.81 -12.96 -8.46
C TRP A 112 2.56 -11.50 -8.83
N PHE A 113 3.65 -10.80 -9.14
CA PHE A 113 3.63 -9.38 -9.44
C PHE A 113 4.19 -9.15 -10.83
N ALA A 114 3.51 -8.32 -11.60
CA ALA A 114 4.00 -7.85 -12.89
C ALA A 114 3.87 -6.33 -13.01
N PHE A 115 4.74 -5.74 -13.82
CA PHE A 115 4.75 -4.30 -14.10
C PHE A 115 4.44 -4.05 -15.58
N PRO A 116 3.15 -4.02 -15.98
CA PRO A 116 2.78 -3.75 -17.35
C PRO A 116 3.24 -2.36 -17.81
N PRO A 117 3.51 -2.16 -19.12
CA PRO A 117 3.74 -0.83 -19.65
C PRO A 117 2.46 0.02 -19.57
N PRO A 118 2.56 1.34 -19.31
CA PRO A 118 3.78 2.08 -19.00
C PRO A 118 4.34 1.77 -17.60
N ILE A 119 5.65 1.57 -17.51
CA ILE A 119 6.33 1.29 -16.24
C ILE A 119 6.07 2.43 -15.23
N GLY A 120 5.69 2.02 -14.02
CA GLY A 120 5.32 2.90 -12.92
C GLY A 120 3.86 3.38 -12.92
N SER A 121 3.08 3.04 -13.96
CA SER A 121 1.65 3.37 -14.03
C SER A 121 0.76 2.20 -13.64
N LEU A 122 1.19 0.96 -13.84
CA LEU A 122 0.43 -0.24 -13.53
C LEU A 122 1.23 -1.21 -12.67
N LEU A 123 0.52 -1.92 -11.80
CA LEU A 123 0.99 -3.09 -11.06
C LEU A 123 -0.10 -4.14 -11.09
N ASP A 124 0.20 -5.29 -11.69
CA ASP A 124 -0.66 -6.46 -11.66
C ASP A 124 -0.27 -7.34 -10.48
N VAL A 125 -1.27 -7.82 -9.75
CA VAL A 125 -1.11 -8.74 -8.63
C VAL A 125 -2.04 -9.92 -8.89
N ASP A 126 -1.47 -11.08 -9.17
CA ASP A 126 -2.21 -12.31 -9.42
C ASP A 126 -2.01 -13.26 -8.24
N LEU A 127 -3.08 -13.78 -7.68
CA LEU A 127 -3.06 -14.74 -6.57
C LEU A 127 -3.19 -16.18 -7.10
N GLU A 128 -2.80 -17.15 -6.27
CA GLU A 128 -2.82 -18.59 -6.60
C GLU A 128 -4.22 -19.16 -6.85
N ASP A 129 -5.23 -18.53 -6.28
CA ASP A 129 -6.66 -18.84 -6.44
C ASP A 129 -7.27 -18.27 -7.75
N GLY A 130 -6.44 -17.67 -8.62
CA GLY A 130 -6.88 -17.08 -9.89
C GLY A 130 -7.47 -15.68 -9.75
N ILE A 131 -7.50 -15.11 -8.55
CA ILE A 131 -7.94 -13.75 -8.30
C ILE A 131 -6.84 -12.79 -8.73
N GLY A 132 -7.21 -11.77 -9.49
CA GLY A 132 -6.27 -10.73 -9.92
C GLY A 132 -6.70 -9.35 -9.47
N LEU A 133 -5.73 -8.52 -9.10
CA LEU A 133 -5.88 -7.09 -8.86
C LEU A 133 -5.03 -6.33 -9.89
N ARG A 134 -5.53 -5.18 -10.35
CA ARG A 134 -4.74 -4.24 -11.14
C ARG A 134 -4.72 -2.89 -10.48
N VAL A 135 -3.55 -2.45 -10.05
CA VAL A 135 -3.35 -1.15 -9.44
C VAL A 135 -3.00 -0.13 -10.51
N HIS A 136 -3.82 0.91 -10.63
CA HIS A 136 -3.62 2.06 -11.52
C HIS A 136 -2.99 3.20 -10.72
N MET A 137 -1.68 3.41 -10.84
CA MET A 137 -0.96 4.46 -10.08
C MET A 137 -1.27 5.87 -10.57
N ASP A 138 -1.69 6.00 -11.82
CA ASP A 138 -2.06 7.25 -12.48
C ASP A 138 -3.13 7.02 -13.58
N GLY A 139 -3.61 8.10 -14.19
CA GLY A 139 -4.62 8.05 -15.25
C GLY A 139 -4.09 7.79 -16.66
N SER A 140 -2.85 7.30 -16.82
CA SER A 140 -2.26 7.06 -18.16
C SER A 140 -2.87 5.85 -18.87
N VAL A 141 -3.35 4.86 -18.10
CA VAL A 141 -4.08 3.70 -18.62
C VAL A 141 -5.45 3.64 -17.93
N PRO A 142 -6.56 3.65 -18.70
CA PRO A 142 -7.89 3.59 -18.12
C PRO A 142 -8.13 2.25 -17.41
N PRO A 143 -8.85 2.23 -16.27
CA PRO A 143 -9.26 1.00 -15.61
C PRO A 143 -10.17 0.15 -16.49
N ASP A 144 -9.90 -1.15 -16.53
CA ASP A 144 -10.78 -2.13 -17.17
C ASP A 144 -11.69 -2.75 -16.11
N TRP A 145 -12.97 -2.40 -16.14
CA TRP A 145 -13.98 -2.88 -15.19
C TRP A 145 -14.62 -4.21 -15.60
N ALA A 146 -14.46 -4.63 -16.85
CA ALA A 146 -14.97 -5.90 -17.37
C ALA A 146 -13.89 -6.99 -17.40
N GLY A 147 -12.62 -6.59 -17.26
CA GLY A 147 -11.49 -7.49 -17.16
C GLY A 147 -11.54 -8.35 -15.89
N GLY A 148 -10.94 -9.54 -15.95
CA GLY A 148 -10.88 -10.48 -14.82
C GLY A 148 -10.03 -10.05 -13.64
N ARG A 149 -9.55 -8.78 -13.58
CA ARG A 149 -8.79 -8.24 -12.46
C ARG A 149 -9.52 -7.07 -11.82
N THR A 150 -9.67 -7.07 -10.50
CA THR A 150 -10.31 -5.96 -9.77
C THR A 150 -9.44 -4.70 -9.82
N PRO A 151 -9.96 -3.56 -10.32
CA PRO A 151 -9.19 -2.32 -10.36
C PRO A 151 -9.00 -1.67 -8.97
N VAL A 152 -7.78 -1.20 -8.70
CA VAL A 152 -7.41 -0.38 -7.53
C VAL A 152 -6.88 0.96 -8.02
N LEU A 153 -7.56 2.06 -7.66
CA LEU A 153 -7.35 3.36 -8.29
C LEU A 153 -6.48 4.30 -7.47
N GLY A 154 -5.36 4.72 -8.03
CA GLY A 154 -4.41 5.64 -7.43
C GLY A 154 -4.89 7.10 -7.36
N PRO A 155 -4.03 7.98 -6.83
CA PRO A 155 -4.31 9.40 -6.78
C PRO A 155 -4.43 9.99 -8.20
N GLY A 156 -5.48 10.76 -8.46
CA GLY A 156 -5.73 11.37 -9.78
C GLY A 156 -6.38 10.45 -10.82
N VAL A 157 -6.61 9.17 -10.50
CA VAL A 157 -7.47 8.29 -11.30
C VAL A 157 -8.91 8.52 -10.89
N VAL A 158 -9.70 9.09 -11.80
CA VAL A 158 -11.12 9.35 -11.57
C VAL A 158 -11.91 8.16 -12.13
N PRO A 159 -12.73 7.46 -11.32
CA PRO A 159 -13.62 6.42 -11.84
C PRO A 159 -14.52 6.98 -12.93
N GLU A 160 -14.79 6.19 -13.97
CA GLU A 160 -15.70 6.62 -15.03
C GLU A 160 -17.11 6.91 -14.46
N PRO A 161 -17.83 7.89 -15.03
CA PRO A 161 -19.20 8.18 -14.61
C PRO A 161 -20.08 6.92 -14.66
N GLY A 162 -20.72 6.60 -13.53
CA GLY A 162 -21.60 5.43 -13.38
C GLY A 162 -20.96 4.19 -12.75
N VAL A 163 -19.62 4.12 -12.63
CA VAL A 163 -18.94 2.98 -11.97
C VAL A 163 -19.37 2.84 -10.52
N LEU A 164 -19.42 3.94 -9.76
CA LEU A 164 -19.85 3.92 -8.36
C LEU A 164 -21.35 3.61 -8.20
N SER A 165 -22.12 3.71 -9.27
CA SER A 165 -23.55 3.35 -9.29
C SER A 165 -23.76 1.88 -9.61
N SER A 166 -22.87 1.26 -10.39
CA SER A 166 -22.94 -0.16 -10.78
C SER A 166 -22.16 -1.08 -9.82
N CYS A 167 -21.08 -0.58 -9.22
CA CYS A 167 -20.26 -1.29 -8.25
C CYS A 167 -20.63 -0.85 -6.83
N PRO A 168 -20.69 -1.77 -5.85
CA PRO A 168 -20.98 -1.40 -4.46
C PRO A 168 -19.91 -0.45 -3.89
N TYR A 169 -18.67 -0.61 -4.33
CA TYR A 169 -17.55 0.26 -4.02
C TYR A 169 -16.43 0.05 -5.06
N VAL A 170 -15.43 0.93 -5.03
CA VAL A 170 -14.16 0.78 -5.75
C VAL A 170 -13.00 0.97 -4.78
N TYR A 171 -11.92 0.24 -5.01
CA TYR A 171 -10.70 0.40 -4.23
C TYR A 171 -9.90 1.61 -4.70
N ARG A 172 -9.32 2.32 -3.73
CA ARG A 172 -8.37 3.40 -3.92
C ARG A 172 -7.02 3.02 -3.32
N VAL A 173 -5.94 3.56 -3.84
CA VAL A 173 -4.61 3.47 -3.22
C VAL A 173 -3.99 4.86 -3.12
N ARG A 174 -3.27 5.10 -2.02
CA ARG A 174 -2.38 6.27 -1.91
C ARG A 174 -1.13 5.91 -1.12
N CYS A 175 -0.06 6.65 -1.39
CA CYS A 175 1.22 6.51 -0.71
C CYS A 175 1.50 7.80 0.07
N GLU A 176 1.88 7.65 1.34
CA GLU A 176 2.27 8.77 2.20
C GLU A 176 3.73 8.61 2.63
N SER A 177 4.49 9.70 2.61
CA SER A 177 5.90 9.69 3.04
C SER A 177 5.99 9.71 4.58
N ASP A 178 6.79 8.82 5.14
CA ASP A 178 7.16 8.71 6.56
C ASP A 178 8.69 8.65 6.65
N GLY A 179 9.33 9.83 6.65
CA GLY A 179 10.77 9.99 6.47
C GLY A 179 11.26 9.40 5.14
N ALA A 180 12.22 8.48 5.19
CA ALA A 180 12.75 7.74 4.02
C ALA A 180 11.85 6.59 3.53
N SER A 181 10.69 6.37 4.17
CA SER A 181 9.79 5.26 3.85
C SER A 181 8.45 5.74 3.28
N ARG A 182 7.75 4.87 2.54
CA ARG A 182 6.42 5.14 2.00
C ARG A 182 5.42 4.20 2.67
N ARG A 183 4.36 4.75 3.26
CA ARG A 183 3.25 3.99 3.84
C ARG A 183 2.11 3.88 2.85
N ILE A 184 1.60 2.66 2.67
CA ILE A 184 0.51 2.37 1.73
C ILE A 184 -0.83 2.38 2.46
N TRP A 185 -1.79 3.11 1.87
CA TRP A 185 -3.17 3.19 2.33
C TRP A 185 -4.09 2.73 1.22
N ILE A 186 -5.07 1.90 1.59
CA ILE A 186 -6.15 1.44 0.72
C ILE A 186 -7.42 2.16 1.14
N GLY A 187 -8.11 2.73 0.17
CA GLY A 187 -9.38 3.41 0.37
C GLY A 187 -10.54 2.63 -0.21
N THR A 188 -11.71 2.77 0.39
CA THR A 188 -12.96 2.25 -0.18
C THR A 188 -13.86 3.42 -0.49
N GLN A 189 -14.11 3.62 -1.79
CA GLN A 189 -14.97 4.68 -2.28
C GLN A 189 -16.29 4.06 -2.72
N SER A 190 -17.41 4.55 -2.21
CA SER A 190 -18.76 4.19 -2.65
C SER A 190 -19.53 5.44 -3.05
N LEU A 191 -20.71 5.25 -3.64
CA LEU A 191 -21.60 6.37 -3.92
C LEU A 191 -22.20 6.95 -2.62
N ALA A 192 -22.47 6.10 -1.63
CA ALA A 192 -23.16 6.48 -0.40
C ALA A 192 -22.24 7.14 0.64
N HIS A 193 -20.94 6.87 0.61
CA HIS A 193 -20.00 7.30 1.64
C HIS A 193 -18.72 7.88 1.03
N PRO A 194 -18.10 8.89 1.69
CA PRO A 194 -16.78 9.38 1.30
C PRO A 194 -15.74 8.25 1.35
N THR A 195 -14.61 8.43 0.66
CA THR A 195 -13.55 7.43 0.66
C THR A 195 -12.99 7.23 2.07
N GLU A 196 -13.22 6.04 2.63
CA GLU A 196 -12.64 5.65 3.91
C GLU A 196 -11.25 5.05 3.67
N TRP A 197 -10.23 5.61 4.31
CA TRP A 197 -8.85 5.21 4.12
C TRP A 197 -8.36 4.38 5.30
N VAL A 198 -7.87 3.18 5.01
CA VAL A 198 -7.21 2.30 5.97
C VAL A 198 -5.78 1.98 5.51
N PRO A 199 -4.82 1.80 6.42
CA PRO A 199 -3.51 1.26 6.11
C PRO A 199 -3.64 -0.12 5.46
N LEU A 200 -2.76 -0.49 4.52
CA LEU A 200 -2.82 -1.82 3.89
C LEU A 200 -2.73 -2.98 4.90
N ALA A 201 -1.96 -2.79 5.99
CA ALA A 201 -1.88 -3.77 7.09
C ALA A 201 -3.24 -3.99 7.81
N ASP A 202 -4.17 -3.05 7.64
CA ASP A 202 -5.52 -3.10 8.22
C ASP A 202 -6.55 -3.68 7.24
N CYS A 203 -6.14 -4.02 6.01
CA CYS A 203 -6.91 -4.85 5.09
C CYS A 203 -6.75 -6.34 5.42
N SER A 204 -7.66 -7.16 4.91
CA SER A 204 -7.56 -8.62 4.94
C SER A 204 -7.62 -9.19 3.52
N TRP A 205 -7.16 -10.43 3.37
CA TRP A 205 -7.24 -11.18 2.12
C TRP A 205 -8.25 -12.32 2.30
N THR A 206 -9.24 -12.38 1.41
CA THR A 206 -10.31 -13.40 1.39
C THR A 206 -10.28 -14.18 0.07
N ASP A 207 -11.19 -15.13 -0.10
CA ASP A 207 -11.40 -15.88 -1.34
C ASP A 207 -11.98 -15.02 -2.47
N SER A 208 -12.32 -13.76 -2.18
CA SER A 208 -12.68 -12.75 -3.18
C SER A 208 -11.57 -11.72 -3.43
N GLY A 209 -10.40 -11.91 -2.80
CA GLY A 209 -9.24 -11.05 -2.88
C GLY A 209 -9.13 -10.09 -1.71
N LEU A 210 -8.49 -8.95 -1.95
CA LEU A 210 -8.30 -7.89 -0.96
C LEU A 210 -9.66 -7.35 -0.50
N ILE A 211 -9.86 -7.23 0.82
CA ILE A 211 -11.03 -6.60 1.42
C ILE A 211 -10.64 -5.61 2.51
N THR A 212 -11.37 -4.49 2.57
CA THR A 212 -11.23 -3.48 3.62
C THR A 212 -12.37 -3.60 4.63
N PRO A 213 -12.23 -3.05 5.85
CA PRO A 213 -13.32 -2.98 6.81
C PRO A 213 -14.57 -2.29 6.24
N ALA A 214 -14.39 -1.15 5.54
CA ALA A 214 -15.48 -0.42 4.89
C ALA A 214 -16.17 -1.23 3.78
N ALA A 215 -15.39 -1.98 2.97
CA ALA A 215 -15.95 -2.85 1.94
C ALA A 215 -16.78 -4.00 2.57
N THR A 216 -16.31 -4.55 3.68
CA THR A 216 -17.01 -5.58 4.46
C THR A 216 -18.37 -5.05 4.94
N GLU A 217 -18.39 -3.83 5.47
CA GLU A 217 -19.61 -3.17 5.91
C GLU A 217 -20.62 -2.98 4.77
N ILE A 218 -20.16 -2.45 3.64
CA ILE A 218 -21.00 -2.19 2.46
C ILE A 218 -21.60 -3.49 1.91
N LEU A 219 -20.83 -4.58 1.89
CA LEU A 219 -21.34 -5.88 1.44
C LEU A 219 -22.36 -6.48 2.41
N ARG A 220 -22.16 -6.30 3.73
CA ARG A 220 -23.09 -6.81 4.74
C ARG A 220 -24.44 -6.08 4.75
N GLN A 221 -24.46 -4.79 4.45
CA GLN A 221 -25.69 -3.97 4.42
C GLN A 221 -26.55 -4.21 3.18
N ARG A 222 -26.10 -5.01 2.20
CA ARG A 222 -26.88 -5.29 1.01
C ARG A 222 -27.96 -6.34 1.30
N PRO A 223 -29.23 -6.08 0.91
CA PRO A 223 -30.24 -7.14 0.86
C PRO A 223 -29.75 -8.23 -0.09
N SER A 224 -29.61 -9.45 0.41
CA SER A 224 -29.21 -10.60 -0.39
C SER A 224 -30.17 -10.78 -1.55
N ALA A 225 -29.67 -10.71 -2.78
CA ALA A 225 -30.42 -11.07 -3.98
C ALA A 225 -30.59 -12.59 -4.04
N SER A 226 -31.42 -13.12 -3.15
CA SER A 226 -31.77 -14.54 -3.11
C SER A 226 -33.14 -14.72 -2.45
N SER A 227 -34.19 -14.42 -3.21
CA SER A 227 -35.51 -15.05 -3.08
C SER A 227 -36.34 -14.73 -4.33
N PRO A 228 -36.71 -15.73 -5.15
CA PRO A 228 -37.75 -15.53 -6.14
C PRO A 228 -39.13 -15.64 -5.47
N ALA A 229 -40.07 -14.89 -6.01
CA ALA A 229 -41.50 -14.89 -5.74
C ALA A 229 -41.99 -14.24 -4.43
N SER A 230 -42.53 -13.03 -4.56
CA SER A 230 -43.99 -12.87 -4.48
C SER A 230 -44.39 -11.54 -5.10
N ALA A 231 -44.93 -11.62 -6.31
CA ALA A 231 -45.70 -10.55 -6.90
C ALA A 231 -46.98 -10.39 -6.07
N GLN A 232 -47.04 -9.36 -5.23
CA GLN A 232 -48.30 -8.75 -4.82
C GLN A 232 -48.11 -7.25 -4.73
N ALA A 233 -48.76 -6.57 -5.65
CA ALA A 233 -48.83 -5.12 -5.73
C ALA A 233 -49.71 -4.58 -4.60
N ALA A 234 -49.22 -3.53 -3.93
CA ALA A 234 -50.04 -2.41 -3.47
C ALA A 234 -49.15 -1.15 -3.35
N PRO A 235 -49.73 0.04 -3.56
CA PRO A 235 -49.01 1.18 -4.13
C PRO A 235 -48.50 2.13 -3.05
N HIS A 236 -47.27 2.60 -3.21
CA HIS A 236 -46.81 3.83 -2.58
C HIS A 236 -46.22 4.78 -3.63
N SER A 237 -46.87 5.94 -3.68
CA SER A 237 -46.55 7.17 -4.39
C SER A 237 -45.05 7.46 -4.54
N GLY A 238 -44.65 7.83 -5.77
CA GLY A 238 -43.37 8.48 -6.04
C GLY A 238 -42.57 7.91 -7.22
N ALA A 239 -43.11 7.00 -8.03
CA ALA A 239 -42.41 6.54 -9.22
C ALA A 239 -42.49 7.61 -10.33
N LEU A 240 -41.36 8.26 -10.61
CA LEU A 240 -41.14 9.07 -11.79
C LEU A 240 -41.63 8.32 -13.03
N SER A 241 -42.40 9.00 -13.88
CA SER A 241 -42.89 8.44 -15.14
C SER A 241 -41.74 7.80 -15.90
N GLU A 242 -41.92 6.56 -16.36
CA GLU A 242 -40.90 5.74 -17.03
C GLU A 242 -40.25 6.47 -18.23
N SER A 243 -40.98 7.41 -18.83
CA SER A 243 -40.51 8.31 -19.88
C SER A 243 -39.38 9.25 -19.42
N ILE A 244 -39.44 9.77 -18.18
CA ILE A 244 -38.42 10.63 -17.58
C ILE A 244 -37.17 9.81 -17.28
N THR A 245 -37.35 8.64 -16.66
CA THR A 245 -36.23 7.73 -16.37
C THR A 245 -35.51 7.30 -17.65
N ARG A 246 -36.25 7.06 -18.73
CA ARG A 246 -35.70 6.74 -20.06
C ARG A 246 -34.96 7.94 -20.67
N PHE A 247 -35.50 9.16 -20.53
CA PHE A 247 -34.87 10.38 -21.01
C PHE A 247 -33.56 10.70 -20.29
N ILE A 248 -33.55 10.67 -18.96
CA ILE A 248 -32.36 10.87 -18.13
C ILE A 248 -31.29 9.82 -18.45
N ARG A 249 -31.69 8.53 -18.51
CA ARG A 249 -30.78 7.44 -18.87
C ARG A 249 -30.22 7.58 -20.28
N GLY A 250 -30.98 8.14 -21.21
CA GLY A 250 -30.55 8.45 -22.59
C GLY A 250 -29.51 9.57 -22.65
N LEU A 251 -29.73 10.65 -21.90
CA LEU A 251 -28.75 11.75 -21.73
C LEU A 251 -27.45 11.25 -21.10
N GLU A 252 -27.54 10.46 -20.03
CA GLU A 252 -26.40 9.84 -19.37
C GLU A 252 -25.65 8.86 -20.28
N ALA A 253 -26.36 8.08 -21.10
CA ALA A 253 -25.74 7.17 -22.07
C ALA A 253 -25.01 7.93 -23.18
N ALA A 254 -25.54 9.06 -23.64
CA ALA A 254 -24.89 9.93 -24.60
C ALA A 254 -23.63 10.61 -24.03
N GLN A 255 -23.62 10.94 -22.74
CA GLN A 255 -22.42 11.42 -22.02
C GLN A 255 -21.37 10.31 -21.84
N ARG A 256 -21.79 9.10 -21.46
CA ARG A 256 -20.92 7.91 -21.31
C ARG A 256 -20.21 7.52 -22.61
N THR A 257 -20.85 7.72 -23.76
CA THR A 257 -20.29 7.40 -25.09
C THR A 257 -19.45 8.52 -25.71
N GLY A 258 -19.30 9.67 -25.02
CA GLY A 258 -18.47 10.79 -25.44
C GLY A 258 -18.95 11.52 -26.70
N THR A 259 -20.20 11.32 -27.11
CA THR A 259 -20.75 11.94 -28.31
C THR A 259 -21.27 13.34 -28.01
N VAL A 260 -20.37 14.33 -27.96
CA VAL A 260 -20.68 15.76 -27.72
C VAL A 260 -21.86 16.23 -28.59
N GLU A 261 -21.88 15.84 -29.86
CA GLU A 261 -22.93 16.22 -30.81
C GLU A 261 -24.30 15.56 -30.53
N HIS A 262 -24.29 14.34 -29.98
CA HIS A 262 -25.51 13.65 -29.57
C HIS A 262 -26.10 14.29 -28.30
N VAL A 263 -25.25 14.67 -27.34
CA VAL A 263 -25.67 15.39 -26.13
C VAL A 263 -26.20 16.78 -26.48
N ARG A 264 -25.55 17.51 -27.41
CA ARG A 264 -26.07 18.79 -27.94
C ARG A 264 -27.45 18.64 -28.57
N ARG A 265 -27.65 17.61 -29.40
CA ARG A 265 -28.93 17.33 -30.07
C ARG A 265 -30.04 17.02 -29.07
N LEU A 266 -29.75 16.20 -28.05
CA LEU A 266 -30.71 15.89 -26.98
C LEU A 266 -31.04 17.13 -26.13
N CYS A 267 -30.06 17.99 -25.84
CA CYS A 267 -30.28 19.24 -25.09
C CYS A 267 -31.05 20.31 -25.87
N ALA A 268 -30.98 20.30 -27.21
CA ALA A 268 -31.69 21.22 -28.09
C ALA A 268 -33.13 20.74 -28.40
N GLY A 269 -33.34 19.42 -28.47
CA GLY A 269 -34.63 18.82 -28.79
C GLY A 269 -35.57 18.56 -27.60
N SER A 270 -35.17 18.91 -26.38
CA SER A 270 -35.90 18.57 -25.16
C SER A 270 -37.09 19.48 -24.82
N GLY A 271 -37.25 20.62 -25.49
CA GLY A 271 -38.31 21.61 -25.20
C GLY A 271 -39.74 21.04 -25.22
N PRO A 272 -40.20 20.42 -26.32
CA PRO A 272 -41.54 19.83 -26.40
C PRO A 272 -41.77 18.69 -25.40
N PHE A 273 -40.71 17.95 -25.05
CA PHE A 273 -40.77 16.90 -24.04
C PHE A 273 -40.96 17.50 -22.64
N LEU A 274 -40.22 18.55 -22.29
CA LEU A 274 -40.39 19.25 -21.01
C LEU A 274 -41.78 19.85 -20.87
N GLU A 275 -42.37 20.40 -21.94
CA GLU A 275 -43.74 20.95 -21.97
C GLU A 275 -44.83 19.91 -21.63
N SER A 276 -44.57 18.63 -21.93
CA SER A 276 -45.51 17.52 -21.65
C SER A 276 -45.48 16.98 -20.21
N LEU A 277 -44.53 17.41 -19.38
CA LEU A 277 -44.33 16.90 -18.02
C LEU A 277 -45.06 17.71 -16.94
N ASP A 278 -45.41 17.06 -15.83
CA ASP A 278 -45.87 17.75 -14.62
C ASP A 278 -44.73 18.55 -13.95
N ALA A 279 -45.05 19.38 -12.96
CA ALA A 279 -44.09 20.32 -12.37
C ALA A 279 -42.90 19.64 -11.65
N ALA A 280 -43.12 18.49 -11.01
CA ALA A 280 -42.06 17.76 -10.31
C ALA A 280 -41.15 17.02 -11.30
N ALA A 281 -41.75 16.33 -12.27
CA ALA A 281 -41.07 15.68 -13.38
C ALA A 281 -40.24 16.64 -14.24
N ARG A 282 -40.78 17.85 -14.49
CA ARG A 282 -40.11 18.90 -15.25
C ARG A 282 -38.86 19.39 -14.52
N GLY A 283 -38.94 19.62 -13.20
CA GLY A 283 -37.80 20.08 -12.41
C GLY A 283 -36.60 19.12 -12.45
N GLU A 284 -36.85 17.81 -12.34
CA GLU A 284 -35.78 16.81 -12.42
C GLU A 284 -35.18 16.67 -13.83
N ALA A 285 -36.01 16.71 -14.88
CA ALA A 285 -35.54 16.68 -16.26
C ALA A 285 -34.74 17.94 -16.62
N GLU A 286 -35.13 19.11 -16.09
CA GLU A 286 -34.40 20.37 -16.25
C GLU A 286 -33.05 20.36 -15.51
N GLN A 287 -32.99 19.78 -14.31
CA GLN A 287 -31.74 19.59 -13.59
C GLN A 287 -30.76 18.70 -14.38
N ALA A 288 -31.23 17.54 -14.87
CA ALA A 288 -30.40 16.66 -15.70
C ALA A 288 -29.89 17.34 -16.98
N LEU A 289 -30.73 18.19 -17.60
CA LEU A 289 -30.32 19.00 -18.76
C LEU A 289 -29.30 20.09 -18.38
N GLN A 290 -29.41 20.70 -17.21
CA GLN A 290 -28.45 21.69 -16.72
C GLN A 290 -27.09 21.05 -16.46
N GLU A 291 -27.05 19.87 -15.87
CA GLU A 291 -25.84 19.08 -15.66
C GLU A 291 -25.20 18.67 -17.01
N ALA A 292 -26.02 18.27 -17.98
CA ALA A 292 -25.54 17.96 -19.32
C ALA A 292 -24.96 19.18 -20.07
N ARG A 293 -25.57 20.35 -19.90
CA ARG A 293 -25.04 21.62 -20.44
C ARG A 293 -23.74 22.05 -19.75
N ALA A 294 -23.62 21.85 -18.44
CA ALA A 294 -22.38 22.11 -17.70
C ALA A 294 -21.25 21.17 -18.13
N TRP A 295 -21.56 19.89 -18.37
CA TRP A 295 -20.62 18.92 -18.93
C TRP A 295 -20.14 19.33 -20.33
N LEU A 296 -21.05 19.78 -21.20
CA LEU A 296 -20.70 20.31 -22.53
C LEU A 296 -19.78 21.53 -22.44
N ALA A 297 -20.06 22.47 -21.55
CA ALA A 297 -19.23 23.66 -21.35
C ALA A 297 -17.82 23.31 -20.85
N GLY A 298 -17.71 22.34 -19.93
CA GLY A 298 -16.41 21.85 -19.45
C GLY A 298 -15.59 21.14 -20.54
N HIS A 299 -16.26 20.37 -21.41
CA HIS A 299 -15.62 19.71 -22.54
C HIS A 299 -15.15 20.72 -23.59
N GLU A 300 -15.97 21.72 -23.93
CA GLU A 300 -15.61 22.79 -24.87
C GLU A 300 -14.44 23.64 -24.35
N ALA A 301 -14.41 23.98 -23.06
CA ALA A 301 -13.30 24.72 -22.46
C ALA A 301 -11.97 23.93 -22.51
N TYR A 302 -12.03 22.61 -22.30
CA TYR A 302 -10.87 21.74 -22.40
C TYR A 302 -10.39 21.61 -23.86
N GLN A 303 -11.31 21.38 -24.79
CA GLN A 303 -11.02 21.30 -26.23
C GLN A 303 -10.39 22.61 -26.73
N GLN A 304 -10.98 23.76 -26.41
CA GLN A 304 -10.44 25.08 -26.75
C GLN A 304 -9.02 25.28 -26.21
N ARG A 305 -8.74 24.85 -24.98
CA ARG A 305 -7.39 24.94 -24.38
C ARG A 305 -6.37 24.08 -25.13
N VAL A 306 -6.70 22.83 -25.44
CA VAL A 306 -5.82 21.93 -26.20
C VAL A 306 -5.51 22.49 -27.59
N PHE A 307 -6.51 23.07 -28.27
CA PHE A 307 -6.31 23.69 -29.58
C PHE A 307 -5.52 25.01 -29.51
N ALA A 308 -5.71 25.81 -28.45
CA ALA A 308 -4.90 27.01 -28.21
C ALA A 308 -3.44 26.66 -27.92
N ASP A 309 -3.18 25.64 -27.11
CA ASP A 309 -1.84 25.15 -26.79
C ASP A 309 -1.15 24.56 -28.04
N LEU A 310 -1.90 23.85 -28.89
CA LEU A 310 -1.40 23.36 -30.18
C LEU A 310 -1.03 24.51 -31.11
N ALA A 311 -1.92 25.49 -31.29
CA ALA A 311 -1.65 26.66 -32.12
C ALA A 311 -0.42 27.42 -31.63
N LYS A 312 -0.32 27.65 -30.32
CA LYS A 312 0.83 28.29 -29.68
C LYS A 312 2.13 27.50 -29.90
N ALA A 313 2.11 26.17 -29.76
CA ALA A 313 3.27 25.33 -30.01
C ALA A 313 3.76 25.38 -31.45
N VAL A 314 2.83 25.48 -32.42
CA VAL A 314 3.15 25.65 -33.84
C VAL A 314 3.75 27.03 -34.11
N THR A 315 3.14 28.11 -33.59
CA THR A 315 3.63 29.49 -33.74
C THR A 315 5.02 29.68 -33.12
N GLU A 316 5.25 29.09 -31.94
CA GLU A 316 6.54 29.14 -31.23
C GLU A 316 7.56 28.11 -31.74
N LYS A 317 7.24 27.36 -32.79
CA LYS A 317 8.10 26.34 -33.41
C LYS A 317 8.59 25.25 -32.44
N ARG A 318 7.77 24.88 -31.44
CA ARG A 318 8.07 23.82 -30.45
C ARG A 318 7.61 22.45 -30.94
N ALA A 319 8.47 21.76 -31.70
CA ALA A 319 8.12 20.51 -32.38
C ALA A 319 7.75 19.31 -31.48
N TRP A 320 8.25 19.27 -30.25
CA TRP A 320 7.88 18.21 -29.31
C TRP A 320 6.47 18.44 -28.75
N ASP A 321 6.17 19.66 -28.29
CA ASP A 321 4.85 20.02 -27.78
C ASP A 321 3.78 19.98 -28.88
N ALA A 322 4.11 20.43 -30.10
CA ALA A 322 3.22 20.33 -31.25
C ALA A 322 2.84 18.87 -31.56
N ARG A 323 3.77 17.91 -31.43
CA ARG A 323 3.48 16.47 -31.59
C ARG A 323 2.56 15.95 -30.49
N SER A 324 2.83 16.32 -29.24
CA SER A 324 2.02 15.92 -28.08
C SER A 324 0.59 16.44 -28.19
N HIS A 325 0.42 17.75 -28.39
CA HIS A 325 -0.88 18.39 -28.49
C HIS A 325 -1.64 17.97 -29.77
N LEU A 326 -0.96 17.72 -30.90
CA LEU A 326 -1.60 17.22 -32.12
C LEU A 326 -2.24 15.84 -31.92
N ARG A 327 -1.57 14.93 -31.20
CA ARG A 327 -2.11 13.60 -30.89
C ARG A 327 -3.36 13.70 -30.00
N THR A 328 -3.33 14.58 -29.00
CA THR A 328 -4.46 14.84 -28.12
C THR A 328 -5.62 15.50 -28.89
N ALA A 329 -5.36 16.54 -29.67
CA ALA A 329 -6.35 17.23 -30.49
C ALA A 329 -7.02 16.32 -31.53
N THR A 330 -6.25 15.46 -32.20
CA THR A 330 -6.78 14.47 -33.18
C THR A 330 -7.66 13.42 -32.51
N THR A 331 -7.40 13.10 -31.24
CA THR A 331 -8.23 12.16 -30.48
C THR A 331 -9.56 12.80 -30.08
N LEU A 332 -9.54 14.07 -29.68
CA LEU A 332 -10.74 14.85 -29.35
C LEU A 332 -11.65 15.08 -30.56
N THR A 333 -11.08 15.21 -31.77
CA THR A 333 -11.84 15.46 -33.00
C THR A 333 -12.14 14.23 -33.86
N ARG A 334 -11.97 13.00 -33.34
CA ARG A 334 -12.24 11.75 -34.07
C ARG A 334 -13.65 11.66 -34.67
N ARG A 335 -14.61 12.43 -34.16
CA ARG A 335 -16.02 12.44 -34.61
C ARG A 335 -16.48 13.79 -35.18
N GLY A 336 -15.54 14.67 -35.53
CA GLY A 336 -15.77 15.94 -36.22
C GLY A 336 -14.98 17.10 -35.60
N ALA A 337 -14.25 17.84 -36.43
CA ALA A 337 -13.59 19.10 -36.07
C ALA A 337 -14.36 20.28 -36.67
N SER A 338 -14.44 21.40 -35.97
CA SER A 338 -14.89 22.66 -36.57
C SER A 338 -13.90 23.17 -37.63
N ALA A 339 -14.35 24.08 -38.50
CA ALA A 339 -13.51 24.63 -39.56
C ALA A 339 -12.27 25.41 -39.04
N SER A 340 -12.32 25.95 -37.81
CA SER A 340 -11.17 26.59 -37.15
C SER A 340 -10.19 25.54 -36.60
N GLU A 341 -10.70 24.48 -35.96
CA GLU A 341 -9.89 23.39 -35.42
C GLU A 341 -9.17 22.61 -36.52
N GLN A 342 -9.86 22.35 -37.63
CA GLN A 342 -9.27 21.68 -38.79
C GLN A 342 -8.08 22.48 -39.35
N ARG A 343 -8.20 23.81 -39.44
CA ARG A 343 -7.09 24.70 -39.86
C ARG A 343 -5.87 24.57 -38.93
N ILE A 344 -6.08 24.51 -37.61
CA ILE A 344 -5.00 24.35 -36.63
C ILE A 344 -4.32 22.98 -36.77
N LEU A 345 -5.10 21.90 -37.00
CA LEU A 345 -4.55 20.56 -37.24
C LEU A 345 -3.69 20.52 -38.51
N ASP A 346 -4.16 21.15 -39.58
CA ASP A 346 -3.45 21.17 -40.86
C ASP A 346 -2.17 22.01 -40.79
N MET A 347 -2.20 23.15 -40.09
CA MET A 347 -1.00 23.95 -39.78
C MET A 347 0.02 23.14 -38.96
N ALA A 348 -0.42 22.42 -37.93
CA ALA A 348 0.46 21.58 -37.11
C ALA A 348 1.10 20.44 -37.90
N ARG A 349 0.32 19.76 -38.75
CA ARG A 349 0.84 18.70 -39.63
C ARG A 349 1.83 19.23 -40.66
N ALA A 350 1.57 20.40 -41.25
CA ALA A 350 2.49 21.04 -42.18
C ALA A 350 3.83 21.42 -41.52
N PHE A 351 3.77 22.01 -40.31
CA PHE A 351 4.95 22.36 -39.53
C PHE A 351 5.80 21.13 -39.17
N LEU A 352 5.19 20.05 -38.71
CA LEU A 352 5.92 18.83 -38.35
C LEU A 352 6.55 18.13 -39.55
N ARG A 353 5.87 18.12 -40.71
CA ARG A 353 6.45 17.62 -41.96
C ARG A 353 7.72 18.39 -42.36
N GLN A 354 7.71 19.73 -42.26
CA GLN A 354 8.90 20.54 -42.56
C GLN A 354 10.08 20.27 -41.61
N GLN A 355 9.81 19.98 -40.33
CA GLN A 355 10.84 19.63 -39.35
C GLN A 355 11.48 18.26 -39.61
N ASP A 356 10.67 17.26 -39.99
CA ASP A 356 11.15 15.90 -40.22
C ASP A 356 11.94 15.76 -41.55
N HIS A 357 11.85 16.75 -42.46
CA HIS A 357 12.59 16.81 -43.73
C HIS A 357 13.98 17.48 -43.66
N LEU A 358 14.45 17.93 -42.49
CA LEU A 358 15.81 18.49 -42.35
C LEU A 358 16.86 17.37 -42.18
N PRO A 359 17.92 17.27 -43.03
CA PRO A 359 18.93 16.22 -42.90
C PRO A 359 19.76 16.42 -41.62
N VAL A 360 19.85 15.37 -40.79
CA VAL A 360 20.72 15.34 -39.61
C VAL A 360 22.18 15.38 -40.06
N ALA A 361 22.87 16.49 -39.82
CA ALA A 361 24.31 16.61 -40.03
C ALA A 361 25.06 15.63 -39.12
N ARG A 362 25.65 14.60 -39.73
CA ARG A 362 26.57 13.64 -39.11
C ARG A 362 27.88 14.33 -38.75
N SER A 363 28.32 14.21 -37.49
CA SER A 363 29.71 14.48 -37.11
C SER A 363 30.32 13.26 -36.42
N GLY A 364 31.24 12.62 -37.14
CA GLY A 364 32.48 12.08 -36.59
C GLY A 364 32.46 10.73 -35.87
N ARG A 365 32.33 9.62 -36.61
CA ARG A 365 33.04 8.38 -36.23
C ARG A 365 34.53 8.62 -36.50
N SER A 366 35.36 8.65 -35.46
CA SER A 366 36.81 8.49 -35.61
C SER A 366 37.22 7.19 -34.93
N VAL A 367 37.71 6.26 -35.74
CA VAL A 367 38.36 5.02 -35.35
C VAL A 367 39.77 5.40 -34.88
N LEU A 368 40.15 5.04 -33.65
CA LEU A 368 41.55 5.14 -33.22
C LEU A 368 42.07 3.80 -32.71
N HIS A 369 43.18 3.41 -33.32
CA HIS A 369 44.05 2.29 -32.99
C HIS A 369 44.58 2.35 -31.56
N SER A 370 44.86 1.17 -31.01
CA SER A 370 45.45 0.91 -29.71
C SER A 370 46.95 1.27 -29.69
N LEU A 371 47.39 2.05 -28.69
CA LEU A 371 48.79 2.15 -28.26
C LEU A 371 48.88 2.27 -26.72
N PRO A 372 50.02 1.87 -26.10
CA PRO A 372 50.07 1.32 -24.75
C PRO A 372 50.30 2.33 -23.61
N LEU A 373 49.89 1.93 -22.40
CA LEU A 373 49.98 2.68 -21.14
C LEU A 373 51.44 2.94 -20.69
N PRO A 374 51.76 4.12 -20.12
CA PRO A 374 53.01 4.36 -19.41
C PRO A 374 52.93 3.88 -17.94
N PRO A 375 54.06 3.54 -17.29
CA PRO A 375 54.07 2.91 -15.98
C PRO A 375 53.84 3.89 -14.83
N HIS A 376 53.11 3.43 -13.80
CA HIS A 376 52.85 4.16 -12.56
C HIS A 376 54.13 4.39 -11.71
N PRO A 377 54.31 5.57 -11.08
CA PRO A 377 55.40 5.80 -10.15
C PRO A 377 55.13 5.12 -8.78
N LYS A 378 56.13 4.36 -8.32
CA LYS A 378 56.14 3.66 -7.02
C LYS A 378 56.16 4.65 -5.85
N ARG A 379 55.11 4.66 -5.01
CA ARG A 379 55.10 5.38 -3.72
C ARG A 379 56.00 4.68 -2.70
N LYS A 380 56.96 5.44 -2.14
CA LYS A 380 57.84 5.03 -1.03
C LYS A 380 57.05 4.90 0.29
N ARG A 381 57.28 3.80 1.01
CA ARG A 381 56.81 3.57 2.39
C ARG A 381 57.45 4.57 3.37
N PRO A 382 56.72 5.09 4.38
CA PRO A 382 57.33 5.85 5.47
C PRO A 382 58.07 4.92 6.45
N LYS A 383 59.27 5.34 6.86
CA LYS A 383 60.11 4.68 7.86
C LYS A 383 59.63 4.99 9.28
N THR A 384 59.72 3.97 10.13
CA THR A 384 59.52 3.97 11.59
C THR A 384 60.44 4.98 12.30
N PRO A 385 59.98 5.76 13.30
CA PRO A 385 60.86 6.56 14.13
C PRO A 385 61.56 5.67 15.17
N GLN A 386 62.89 5.74 15.18
CA GLN A 386 63.75 5.16 16.21
C GLN A 386 63.55 5.86 17.56
N GLN A 387 63.61 5.03 18.60
CA GLN A 387 63.57 5.38 20.02
C GLN A 387 64.77 6.27 20.40
N THR A 388 64.50 7.35 21.14
CA THR A 388 65.52 8.09 21.89
C THR A 388 65.57 7.62 23.35
N PRO A 389 66.74 7.59 24.01
CA PRO A 389 66.90 7.01 25.34
C PRO A 389 66.41 7.95 26.45
N LYS A 390 65.75 7.38 27.46
CA LYS A 390 65.34 8.04 28.71
C LYS A 390 66.55 8.56 29.51
N PRO A 391 66.46 9.72 30.17
CA PRO A 391 67.40 10.08 31.22
C PRO A 391 67.08 9.32 32.52
N ARG A 392 68.15 8.89 33.20
CA ARG A 392 68.15 8.23 34.51
C ARG A 392 67.60 9.18 35.58
N ARG A 393 66.70 8.66 36.43
CA ARG A 393 66.23 9.31 37.66
C ARG A 393 67.06 8.79 38.83
N ASP A 394 67.64 9.70 39.60
CA ASP A 394 68.25 9.42 40.90
C ASP A 394 67.18 9.07 41.96
N PRO A 395 67.51 8.29 43.00
CA PRO A 395 66.54 7.79 43.98
C PRO A 395 66.53 8.61 45.28
N ARG A 396 65.34 9.06 45.72
CA ARG A 396 65.02 9.41 47.13
C ARG A 396 63.55 9.85 47.30
N PRO A 397 62.97 9.88 48.51
CA PRO A 397 63.02 8.96 49.67
C PRO A 397 61.61 8.35 49.96
N PRO A 398 61.48 7.39 50.90
CA PRO A 398 60.23 6.70 51.18
C PRO A 398 59.43 7.42 52.27
N GLU A 399 58.68 8.46 51.93
CA GLU A 399 57.67 9.01 52.86
C GLU A 399 56.39 9.43 52.13
N ALA A 400 55.27 9.18 52.82
CA ALA A 400 53.89 9.41 52.41
C ALA A 400 53.31 8.36 51.43
N LEU A 401 53.13 7.13 51.94
CA LEU A 401 51.93 6.32 51.65
C LEU A 401 50.68 7.09 52.11
N LYS A 402 50.32 8.14 51.38
CA LYS A 402 49.00 8.77 51.49
C LYS A 402 48.00 7.83 50.84
N GLU A 403 47.28 7.13 51.70
CA GLU A 403 45.93 6.58 51.52
C GLU A 403 45.31 6.85 50.15
N ARG A 404 45.61 5.97 49.19
CA ARG A 404 44.68 5.74 48.09
C ARG A 404 43.43 5.12 48.70
N LYS A 405 42.44 5.94 49.05
CA LYS A 405 41.09 5.50 49.37
C LYS A 405 40.67 4.48 48.32
N LYS A 406 40.66 3.19 48.67
CA LYS A 406 40.11 2.13 47.83
C LYS A 406 38.62 2.47 47.69
N GLU A 407 38.24 2.97 46.51
CA GLU A 407 36.82 3.07 46.14
C GLU A 407 36.12 1.75 46.49
N PRO A 408 34.98 1.79 47.21
CA PRO A 408 34.22 0.60 47.56
C PRO A 408 33.98 -0.27 46.32
N ASN A 409 34.06 -1.59 46.48
CA ASN A 409 33.91 -2.52 45.35
C ASN A 409 32.60 -2.29 44.58
N ASP A 410 31.56 -1.82 45.28
CA ASP A 410 30.25 -1.54 44.72
C ASP A 410 30.22 -0.31 43.80
N SER A 411 30.98 0.75 44.09
CA SER A 411 31.06 1.91 43.18
C SER A 411 31.81 1.58 41.88
N ARG A 412 32.79 0.67 41.95
CA ARG A 412 33.47 0.14 40.76
C ARG A 412 32.55 -0.76 39.93
N LYS A 413 31.73 -1.59 40.58
CA LYS A 413 30.72 -2.42 39.90
C LYS A 413 29.65 -1.54 39.22
N GLU A 414 29.14 -0.54 39.93
CA GLU A 414 28.16 0.42 39.40
C GLU A 414 28.71 1.19 38.19
N ARG A 415 29.95 1.70 38.29
CA ARG A 415 30.61 2.40 37.17
C ARG A 415 30.84 1.48 35.97
N ARG A 416 31.17 0.20 36.20
CA ARG A 416 31.31 -0.80 35.12
C ARG A 416 29.97 -1.09 34.45
N ALA A 417 28.90 -1.22 35.24
CA ALA A 417 27.53 -1.42 34.75
C ALA A 417 27.07 -0.23 33.89
N ARG A 418 27.26 1.02 34.35
CA ARG A 418 26.93 2.22 33.56
C ARG A 418 27.73 2.32 32.26
N ASN A 419 29.03 2.03 32.29
CA ASN A 419 29.83 1.99 31.06
C ASN A 419 29.41 0.88 30.10
N ALA A 420 29.01 -0.28 30.60
CA ALA A 420 28.44 -1.34 29.79
C ALA A 420 27.10 -0.90 29.17
N ALA A 421 26.23 -0.26 29.94
CA ALA A 421 24.96 0.27 29.48
C ALA A 421 25.12 1.36 28.40
N VAL A 422 26.11 2.26 28.53
CA VAL A 422 26.43 3.26 27.48
C VAL A 422 26.84 2.57 26.18
N ARG A 423 27.72 1.57 26.25
CA ARG A 423 28.15 0.80 25.05
C ARG A 423 26.99 0.04 24.43
N GLN A 424 26.16 -0.57 25.27
CA GLN A 424 24.97 -1.29 24.84
C GLN A 424 23.97 -0.36 24.17
N ALA A 425 23.64 0.79 24.77
CA ALA A 425 22.74 1.78 24.19
C ALA A 425 23.23 2.27 22.82
N ARG A 426 24.53 2.57 22.67
CA ARG A 426 25.12 2.95 21.37
C ARG A 426 25.03 1.84 20.33
N SER A 427 25.33 0.61 20.72
CA SER A 427 25.22 -0.56 19.83
C SER A 427 23.78 -0.81 19.40
N LEU A 428 22.82 -0.67 20.32
CA LEU A 428 21.39 -0.84 20.04
C LEU A 428 20.87 0.29 19.13
N LEU A 429 21.26 1.54 19.37
CA LEU A 429 20.94 2.67 18.48
C LEU A 429 21.49 2.43 17.08
N GLN A 430 22.74 1.98 16.96
CA GLN A 430 23.34 1.64 15.67
C GLN A 430 22.61 0.50 14.94
N ARG A 431 22.17 -0.54 15.67
CA ARG A 431 21.39 -1.64 15.10
C ARG A 431 20.00 -1.18 14.65
N LEU A 432 19.30 -0.41 15.48
CA LEU A 432 17.98 0.15 15.16
C LEU A 432 18.03 1.09 13.94
N ASP A 433 19.17 1.73 13.70
CA ASP A 433 19.41 2.57 12.53
C ASP A 433 19.48 1.78 11.20
N GLN A 434 19.85 0.49 11.24
CA GLN A 434 19.94 -0.41 10.07
C GLN A 434 18.57 -1.00 9.67
N ARG A 435 17.59 -0.11 9.46
CA ARG A 435 16.14 -0.40 9.39
C ARG A 435 15.69 -1.46 8.36
N PHE A 436 16.50 -1.76 7.35
CA PHE A 436 16.10 -2.60 6.22
C PHE A 436 16.28 -4.11 6.45
N HIS A 437 16.86 -4.51 7.58
CA HIS A 437 17.13 -5.92 7.89
C HIS A 437 16.44 -6.46 9.14
N LEU A 438 15.70 -5.62 9.87
CA LEU A 438 15.13 -6.01 11.18
C LEU A 438 13.63 -6.29 11.08
N SER A 439 13.22 -7.49 11.49
CA SER A 439 11.81 -7.86 11.60
C SER A 439 11.07 -6.97 12.63
N PRO A 440 9.73 -6.84 12.56
CA PRO A 440 8.96 -6.08 13.55
C PRO A 440 9.20 -6.54 15.00
N ASN A 441 9.37 -7.85 15.20
CA ASN A 441 9.65 -8.44 16.51
C ASN A 441 11.06 -8.11 17.01
N GLU A 442 12.04 -8.08 16.11
CA GLU A 442 13.40 -7.73 16.45
C GLU A 442 13.53 -6.23 16.77
N GLN A 443 12.86 -5.36 16.02
CA GLN A 443 12.78 -3.92 16.33
C GLN A 443 12.18 -3.66 17.71
N ARG A 444 11.13 -4.41 18.08
CA ARG A 444 10.52 -4.33 19.41
C ARG A 444 11.51 -4.69 20.50
N ARG A 445 12.12 -5.88 20.41
CA ARG A 445 13.10 -6.37 21.38
C ARG A 445 14.26 -5.40 21.56
N LEU A 446 14.84 -4.90 20.47
CA LEU A 446 15.96 -3.95 20.51
C LEU A 446 15.56 -2.63 21.17
N THR A 447 14.32 -2.19 20.99
CA THR A 447 13.83 -0.95 21.61
C THR A 447 13.56 -1.11 23.11
N GLU A 448 13.08 -2.28 23.55
CA GLU A 448 12.93 -2.63 24.97
C GLU A 448 14.30 -2.71 25.65
N GLU A 449 15.27 -3.39 25.03
CA GLU A 449 16.66 -3.44 25.52
C GLU A 449 17.31 -2.04 25.55
N LEU A 450 16.98 -1.16 24.59
CA LEU A 450 17.49 0.21 24.54
C LEU A 450 16.93 1.05 25.69
N ALA A 451 15.64 0.92 26.00
CA ALA A 451 15.02 1.65 27.10
C ALA A 451 15.71 1.36 28.45
N GLU A 452 16.04 0.08 28.71
CA GLU A 452 16.72 -0.33 29.93
C GLU A 452 18.20 0.13 29.96
N ALA A 453 18.89 0.04 28.81
CA ALA A 453 20.26 0.52 28.68
C ALA A 453 20.35 2.04 28.91
N VAL A 454 19.39 2.81 28.39
CA VAL A 454 19.32 4.27 28.58
C VAL A 454 19.01 4.64 30.03
N LYS A 455 18.10 3.91 30.68
CA LYS A 455 17.78 4.10 32.10
C LYS A 455 19.01 3.88 32.99
N THR A 456 19.81 2.87 32.68
CA THR A 456 21.05 2.56 33.42
C THR A 456 22.19 3.53 33.09
N ALA A 457 22.30 3.98 31.84
CA ALA A 457 23.35 4.89 31.40
C ALA A 457 23.11 6.35 31.83
N GLY A 458 21.86 6.80 31.91
CA GLY A 458 21.49 8.12 32.41
C GLY A 458 22.16 9.28 31.67
N ASP A 459 22.81 10.16 32.42
CA ASP A 459 23.50 11.36 31.97
C ASP A 459 24.85 11.08 31.27
N TRP A 460 25.34 9.84 31.29
CA TRP A 460 26.57 9.43 30.59
C TRP A 460 26.37 9.27 29.08
N LEU A 461 25.12 9.29 28.63
CA LEU A 461 24.76 9.46 27.24
C LEU A 461 24.70 10.95 26.89
N SER A 462 25.25 11.31 25.74
CA SER A 462 25.16 12.68 25.22
C SER A 462 23.70 13.08 25.03
N ALA A 463 23.44 14.40 25.00
CA ALA A 463 22.09 14.92 24.78
C ALA A 463 21.48 14.41 23.46
N SER A 464 22.30 14.29 22.41
CA SER A 464 21.89 13.76 21.10
C SER A 464 21.52 12.28 21.18
N GLU A 465 22.32 11.44 21.85
CA GLU A 465 22.03 10.01 22.02
C GLU A 465 20.75 9.77 22.85
N ARG A 466 20.53 10.60 23.88
CA ARG A 466 19.29 10.55 24.68
C ARG A 466 18.07 10.95 23.87
N GLN A 467 18.18 11.97 23.02
CA GLN A 467 17.11 12.38 22.11
C GLN A 467 16.80 11.30 21.07
N GLU A 468 17.83 10.69 20.49
CA GLU A 468 17.68 9.61 19.51
C GLU A 468 17.03 8.37 20.14
N ALA A 469 17.47 7.97 21.33
CA ALA A 469 16.84 6.88 22.06
C ALA A 469 15.38 7.18 22.44
N SER A 470 15.10 8.39 22.92
CA SER A 470 13.73 8.82 23.25
C SER A 470 12.82 8.81 22.01
N PHE A 471 13.35 9.20 20.86
CA PHE A 471 12.63 9.11 19.59
C PHE A 471 12.26 7.67 19.26
N TRP A 472 13.21 6.73 19.34
CA TRP A 472 12.98 5.32 19.06
C TRP A 472 11.97 4.68 20.00
N ILE A 473 12.11 4.92 21.31
CA ILE A 473 11.20 4.43 22.34
C ILE A 473 9.78 4.96 22.09
N ARG A 474 9.64 6.27 21.84
CA ARG A 474 8.34 6.91 21.58
C ARG A 474 7.71 6.44 20.27
N LYS A 475 8.53 6.27 19.21
CA LYS A 475 8.08 5.80 17.90
C LYS A 475 7.51 4.39 17.99
N MET A 476 8.23 3.48 18.67
CA MET A 476 7.76 2.10 18.84
C MET A 476 6.56 2.00 19.77
N SER A 477 6.53 2.76 20.86
CA SER A 477 5.36 2.85 21.73
C SER A 477 4.11 3.32 20.97
N ARG A 478 4.24 4.33 20.10
CA ARG A 478 3.16 4.78 19.21
C ARG A 478 2.72 3.70 18.23
N LYS A 479 3.67 3.00 17.59
CA LYS A 479 3.38 1.91 16.63
C LYS A 479 2.65 0.75 17.32
N GLN A 480 3.07 0.38 18.53
CA GLN A 480 2.42 -0.64 19.36
C GLN A 480 1.01 -0.20 19.79
N LYS A 481 0.85 1.04 20.26
CA LYS A 481 -0.46 1.58 20.62
C LYS A 481 -1.41 1.54 19.42
N GLN A 482 -0.95 1.98 18.25
CA GLN A 482 -1.75 1.93 17.02
C GLN A 482 -2.08 0.49 16.59
N ALA A 483 -1.12 -0.44 16.65
CA ALA A 483 -1.38 -1.86 16.34
C ALA A 483 -2.42 -2.46 17.29
N ARG A 484 -2.32 -2.16 18.59
CA ARG A 484 -3.28 -2.60 19.61
C ARG A 484 -4.66 -1.97 19.43
N GLU A 485 -4.73 -0.69 19.08
CA GLU A 485 -5.98 0.00 18.75
C GLU A 485 -6.62 -0.54 17.47
N ARG A 486 -5.83 -0.93 16.47
CA ARG A 486 -6.32 -1.57 15.24
C ARG A 486 -6.84 -2.97 15.50
N GLN A 487 -6.12 -3.75 16.30
CA GLN A 487 -6.56 -5.06 16.74
C GLN A 487 -7.86 -4.94 17.54
N ALA A 488 -7.94 -4.01 18.50
CA ALA A 488 -9.16 -3.75 19.26
C ALA A 488 -10.35 -3.23 18.41
N ARG A 489 -10.08 -2.62 17.24
CA ARG A 489 -11.12 -2.23 16.27
C ARG A 489 -11.56 -3.37 15.35
N ARG A 490 -10.73 -4.42 15.20
CA ARG A 490 -11.00 -5.61 14.39
C ARG A 490 -11.68 -6.71 15.19
N GLU A 491 -11.38 -6.82 16.47
CA GLU A 491 -12.02 -7.76 17.39
C GLU A 491 -13.49 -7.38 17.59
N LEU A 492 -14.38 -8.36 17.47
CA LEU A 492 -15.80 -8.14 17.71
C LEU A 492 -16.03 -7.83 19.20
N PRO A 493 -16.97 -6.93 19.55
CA PRO A 493 -17.26 -6.63 20.94
C PRO A 493 -17.65 -7.90 21.73
N PRO A 494 -17.29 -8.02 23.02
CA PRO A 494 -17.54 -9.23 23.81
C PRO A 494 -19.00 -9.70 23.79
N HIS A 495 -19.96 -8.76 23.90
CA HIS A 495 -21.39 -9.07 23.85
C HIS A 495 -21.84 -9.65 22.49
N VAL A 496 -21.17 -9.27 21.40
CA VAL A 496 -21.44 -9.83 20.06
C VAL A 496 -20.89 -11.25 19.97
N LEU A 497 -19.68 -11.49 20.49
CA LEU A 497 -19.08 -12.82 20.57
C LEU A 497 -19.92 -13.76 21.44
N GLU A 498 -20.41 -13.30 22.59
CA GLU A 498 -21.29 -14.06 23.47
C GLU A 498 -22.63 -14.42 22.81
N SER A 499 -23.25 -13.45 22.11
CA SER A 499 -24.48 -13.68 21.35
C SER A 499 -24.27 -14.69 20.21
N ALA A 500 -23.20 -14.54 19.45
CA ALA A 500 -22.81 -15.48 18.39
C ALA A 500 -22.51 -16.87 18.97
N ALA A 501 -21.83 -16.95 20.12
CA ALA A 501 -21.56 -18.21 20.81
C ALA A 501 -22.83 -18.91 21.29
N ALA A 502 -23.83 -18.18 21.81
CA ALA A 502 -25.11 -18.75 22.16
C ALA A 502 -25.84 -19.34 20.93
N ALA A 503 -25.83 -18.62 19.81
CA ALA A 503 -26.42 -19.08 18.54
C ALA A 503 -25.71 -20.32 17.98
N VAL A 504 -24.37 -20.29 17.92
CA VAL A 504 -23.54 -21.42 17.48
C VAL A 504 -23.76 -22.62 18.39
N ARG A 505 -23.76 -22.44 19.73
CA ARG A 505 -24.02 -23.53 20.68
C ARG A 505 -25.39 -24.16 20.43
N GLY A 506 -26.41 -23.37 20.14
CA GLY A 506 -27.74 -23.88 19.76
C GLY A 506 -27.71 -24.73 18.49
N ALA A 507 -27.02 -24.27 17.44
CA ALA A 507 -26.87 -25.03 16.20
C ALA A 507 -26.06 -26.32 16.39
N LEU A 508 -25.00 -26.29 17.21
CA LEU A 508 -24.20 -27.49 17.49
C LEU A 508 -24.96 -28.51 18.33
N LYS A 509 -25.76 -28.09 19.31
CA LYS A 509 -26.67 -28.99 20.02
C LYS A 509 -27.68 -29.65 19.08
N LYS A 510 -28.19 -28.90 18.10
CA LYS A 510 -29.08 -29.46 17.06
C LYS A 510 -28.34 -30.48 16.20
N ALA A 511 -27.15 -30.16 15.71
CA ALA A 511 -26.32 -31.08 14.93
C ALA A 511 -25.99 -32.36 15.72
N ALA A 512 -25.67 -32.22 17.02
CA ALA A 512 -25.42 -33.33 17.93
C ALA A 512 -26.62 -34.27 18.07
N ARG A 513 -27.83 -33.72 18.23
CA ARG A 513 -29.09 -34.50 18.29
C ARG A 513 -29.43 -35.20 16.98
N GLU A 514 -29.15 -34.54 15.86
CA GLU A 514 -29.30 -35.09 14.51
C GLU A 514 -28.18 -36.08 14.15
N GLN A 515 -27.16 -36.20 15.01
CA GLN A 515 -25.97 -37.04 14.85
C GLN A 515 -25.19 -36.71 13.58
N THR A 516 -25.04 -35.42 13.31
CA THR A 516 -24.31 -34.90 12.15
C THR A 516 -23.18 -33.97 12.58
N THR A 517 -22.12 -33.95 11.79
CA THR A 517 -21.08 -32.91 11.86
C THR A 517 -21.47 -31.73 10.99
N THR A 518 -20.87 -30.57 11.26
CA THR A 518 -21.13 -29.35 10.50
C THR A 518 -19.81 -28.65 10.16
N SER A 519 -19.87 -27.67 9.26
CA SER A 519 -18.72 -26.80 8.95
C SER A 519 -19.02 -25.37 9.36
N TRP A 520 -17.98 -24.55 9.48
CA TRP A 520 -18.19 -23.14 9.80
C TRP A 520 -19.02 -22.42 8.73
N VAL A 521 -18.76 -22.71 7.46
CA VAL A 521 -19.55 -22.18 6.32
C VAL A 521 -21.03 -22.57 6.43
N ARG A 522 -21.33 -23.80 6.86
CA ARG A 522 -22.72 -24.25 7.05
C ARG A 522 -23.38 -23.54 8.23
N LEU A 523 -22.64 -23.27 9.31
CA LEU A 523 -23.14 -22.47 10.43
C LEU A 523 -23.44 -21.03 10.01
N GLU A 524 -22.57 -20.39 9.22
CA GLU A 524 -22.80 -19.06 8.66
C GLU A 524 -24.08 -19.02 7.80
N GLN A 525 -24.29 -20.04 6.95
CA GLN A 525 -25.52 -20.15 6.13
C GLN A 525 -26.78 -20.39 6.97
N GLN A 526 -26.71 -21.20 8.02
CA GLN A 526 -27.86 -21.55 8.85
C GLN A 526 -28.27 -20.44 9.81
N LEU A 527 -27.29 -19.74 10.38
CA LEU A 527 -27.51 -18.74 11.43
C LEU A 527 -27.58 -17.31 10.87
N GLY A 528 -27.10 -17.09 9.64
CA GLY A 528 -27.27 -15.83 8.92
C GLY A 528 -26.81 -14.63 9.74
N SER A 529 -27.73 -13.68 9.99
CA SER A 529 -27.44 -12.46 10.75
C SER A 529 -27.01 -12.68 12.21
N ALA A 530 -27.24 -13.88 12.77
CA ALA A 530 -26.77 -14.24 14.12
C ALA A 530 -25.26 -14.54 14.17
N LEU A 531 -24.62 -14.82 13.01
CA LEU A 531 -23.17 -14.78 12.87
C LEU A 531 -22.76 -13.54 12.05
N PRO A 532 -22.18 -12.51 12.68
CA PRO A 532 -21.55 -11.43 11.93
C PRO A 532 -20.35 -11.96 11.13
N HIS A 533 -19.77 -11.16 10.25
CA HIS A 533 -18.48 -11.52 9.64
C HIS A 533 -17.39 -11.55 10.71
N MET A 534 -16.72 -12.70 10.86
CA MET A 534 -15.76 -12.98 11.94
C MET A 534 -14.41 -13.38 11.38
N THR A 535 -13.31 -12.89 11.95
CA THR A 535 -11.96 -13.38 11.64
C THR A 535 -11.75 -14.77 12.24
N LEU A 536 -10.74 -15.53 11.81
CA LEU A 536 -10.43 -16.84 12.40
C LEU A 536 -10.22 -16.77 13.93
N ALA A 537 -9.64 -15.67 14.43
CA ALA A 537 -9.48 -15.45 15.87
C ALA A 537 -10.83 -15.31 16.59
N ASP A 538 -11.76 -14.55 16.02
CA ASP A 538 -13.12 -14.41 16.54
C ASP A 538 -13.87 -15.75 16.50
N ARG A 539 -13.68 -16.57 15.44
CA ARG A 539 -14.27 -17.92 15.33
C ARG A 539 -13.78 -18.85 16.44
N ILE A 540 -12.47 -18.87 16.69
CA ILE A 540 -11.86 -19.61 17.80
C ILE A 540 -12.42 -19.13 19.13
N GLN A 541 -12.55 -17.82 19.33
CA GLN A 541 -13.08 -17.25 20.57
C GLN A 541 -14.55 -17.61 20.78
N VAL A 542 -15.37 -17.58 19.73
CA VAL A 542 -16.76 -18.05 19.77
C VAL A 542 -16.83 -19.53 20.15
N LEU A 543 -16.04 -20.40 19.52
CA LEU A 543 -16.03 -21.83 19.88
C LEU A 543 -15.52 -22.07 21.30
N THR A 544 -14.56 -21.29 21.75
CA THR A 544 -14.11 -21.32 23.15
C THR A 544 -15.26 -20.93 24.09
N LEU A 545 -16.00 -19.86 23.79
CA LEU A 545 -17.18 -19.44 24.58
C LEU A 545 -18.30 -20.48 24.52
N VAL A 546 -18.53 -21.12 23.37
CA VAL A 546 -19.47 -22.23 23.22
C VAL A 546 -19.14 -23.32 24.23
N ASP A 547 -17.87 -23.70 24.32
CA ASP A 547 -17.42 -24.83 25.13
C ASP A 547 -17.08 -24.49 26.58
N GLN A 548 -16.91 -23.22 26.94
CA GLN A 548 -16.85 -22.79 28.34
C GLN A 548 -18.11 -23.19 29.12
N ALA A 549 -19.25 -23.31 28.44
CA ALA A 549 -20.51 -23.77 29.03
C ALA A 549 -20.68 -25.30 28.98
N THR A 550 -19.68 -26.05 28.48
CA THR A 550 -19.67 -27.52 28.44
C THR A 550 -19.01 -28.04 29.73
N PRO A 551 -19.66 -28.96 30.48
CA PRO A 551 -19.07 -29.57 31.67
C PRO A 551 -17.74 -30.29 31.37
N ALA A 552 -16.82 -30.30 32.32
CA ALA A 552 -15.47 -30.85 32.12
C ALA A 552 -15.43 -32.38 31.88
N ASP A 553 -16.52 -33.09 32.19
CA ASP A 553 -16.71 -34.52 31.94
C ASP A 553 -17.33 -34.84 30.58
N GLN A 554 -17.64 -33.81 29.77
CA GLN A 554 -18.25 -33.95 28.45
C GLN A 554 -17.28 -33.55 27.34
N ALA A 555 -17.33 -34.28 26.24
CA ALA A 555 -16.63 -33.91 25.02
C ALA A 555 -17.11 -32.56 24.48
N LEU A 556 -16.18 -31.82 23.85
CA LEU A 556 -16.42 -30.46 23.38
C LEU A 556 -17.40 -30.44 22.21
N LEU A 557 -18.36 -29.51 22.18
CA LEU A 557 -19.27 -29.35 21.04
C LEU A 557 -18.54 -28.85 19.79
N SER A 558 -17.43 -28.12 19.95
CA SER A 558 -16.60 -27.69 18.84
C SER A 558 -15.97 -28.84 18.04
N SER A 559 -15.92 -30.07 18.59
CA SER A 559 -15.48 -31.27 17.86
C SER A 559 -16.33 -31.54 16.60
N LEU A 560 -17.63 -31.24 16.65
CA LEU A 560 -18.55 -31.40 15.52
C LEU A 560 -18.24 -30.45 14.36
N VAL A 561 -17.66 -29.28 14.65
CA VAL A 561 -17.19 -28.33 13.63
C VAL A 561 -15.81 -28.74 13.14
N ALA A 562 -14.91 -29.06 14.06
CA ALA A 562 -13.54 -29.43 13.75
C ALA A 562 -13.44 -30.66 12.84
N ALA A 563 -14.40 -31.59 12.93
CA ALA A 563 -14.46 -32.77 12.09
C ALA A 563 -15.09 -32.53 10.70
N GLY A 564 -15.97 -31.54 10.57
CA GLY A 564 -16.63 -31.21 9.31
C GLY A 564 -15.93 -30.11 8.50
N ASP A 565 -14.85 -29.53 9.03
CA ASP A 565 -14.19 -28.36 8.47
C ASP A 565 -12.65 -28.43 8.67
N PRO A 566 -11.86 -28.64 7.61
CA PRO A 566 -10.40 -28.74 7.68
C PRO A 566 -9.72 -27.50 8.29
N ASP A 567 -10.26 -26.30 8.05
CA ASP A 567 -9.70 -25.04 8.57
C ASP A 567 -9.92 -24.94 10.09
N MET A 568 -10.99 -25.57 10.58
CA MET A 568 -11.30 -25.61 12.00
C MET A 568 -10.64 -26.78 12.72
N THR A 569 -10.27 -27.86 12.02
CA THR A 569 -9.50 -28.98 12.59
C THR A 569 -8.19 -28.49 13.23
N THR A 570 -7.41 -27.67 12.51
CA THR A 570 -6.15 -27.10 13.03
C THR A 570 -6.39 -26.08 14.15
N SER A 571 -7.55 -25.43 14.14
CA SER A 571 -7.95 -24.43 15.14
C SER A 571 -8.52 -25.04 16.42
N TYR A 572 -8.99 -26.29 16.39
CA TYR A 572 -9.54 -27.00 17.54
C TYR A 572 -8.55 -27.14 18.69
N ARG A 573 -7.25 -27.38 18.40
CA ARG A 573 -6.18 -27.37 19.42
C ARG A 573 -6.12 -26.05 20.21
N LYS A 574 -6.37 -24.92 19.53
CA LYS A 574 -6.37 -23.60 20.18
C LYS A 574 -7.59 -23.41 21.07
N VAL A 575 -8.76 -23.90 20.64
CA VAL A 575 -9.99 -23.90 21.45
C VAL A 575 -9.79 -24.73 22.72
N ALA A 576 -9.31 -25.97 22.57
CA ALA A 576 -9.06 -26.85 23.70
C ALA A 576 -7.96 -26.34 24.65
N GLY A 577 -6.85 -25.83 24.11
CA GLY A 577 -5.80 -25.22 24.90
C GLY A 577 -6.28 -23.97 25.68
N ALA A 578 -7.19 -23.18 25.11
CA ALA A 578 -7.81 -22.05 25.82
C ALA A 578 -8.72 -22.50 26.98
N LEU A 579 -9.22 -23.74 26.95
CA LEU A 579 -9.99 -24.39 28.02
C LEU A 579 -9.10 -25.20 28.98
N GLY A 580 -7.78 -25.25 28.74
CA GLY A 580 -6.83 -25.99 29.56
C GLY A 580 -6.78 -27.49 29.31
N LEU A 581 -7.26 -27.94 28.14
CA LEU A 581 -7.21 -29.35 27.73
C LEU A 581 -5.96 -29.63 26.89
N ASP A 582 -5.25 -30.71 27.23
CA ASP A 582 -4.08 -31.17 26.50
C ASP A 582 -4.49 -32.06 25.32
N ILE A 583 -4.21 -31.62 24.11
CA ILE A 583 -4.51 -32.33 22.86
C ILE A 583 -3.22 -32.70 22.13
N PRO A 584 -3.13 -33.89 21.50
CA PRO A 584 -1.97 -34.28 20.70
C PRO A 584 -1.59 -33.25 19.64
N ALA A 585 -0.29 -33.01 19.51
CA ALA A 585 0.28 -32.16 18.46
C ALA A 585 0.28 -32.85 17.09
N ASP A 586 0.23 -34.19 17.09
CA ASP A 586 0.17 -35.02 15.88
C ASP A 586 -1.23 -34.99 15.24
N ASP A 587 -1.29 -34.93 13.91
CA ASP A 587 -2.55 -34.80 13.17
C ASP A 587 -3.33 -36.13 13.06
N ASP A 588 -2.64 -37.27 13.07
CA ASP A 588 -3.30 -38.58 13.07
C ASP A 588 -3.93 -38.85 14.44
N GLN A 589 -3.19 -38.59 15.52
CA GLN A 589 -3.73 -38.70 16.88
C GLN A 589 -4.85 -37.69 17.16
N LEU A 590 -4.79 -36.48 16.57
CA LEU A 590 -5.88 -35.51 16.68
C LEU A 590 -7.18 -36.04 16.04
N ARG A 591 -7.08 -36.76 14.92
CA ARG A 591 -8.25 -37.36 14.27
C ARG A 591 -8.91 -38.41 15.15
N ASP A 592 -8.12 -39.27 15.80
CA ASP A 592 -8.63 -40.28 16.73
C ASP A 592 -9.36 -39.63 17.92
N VAL A 593 -8.78 -38.55 18.48
CA VAL A 593 -9.40 -37.77 19.56
C VAL A 593 -10.72 -37.14 19.10
N LEU A 594 -10.74 -36.52 17.92
CA LEU A 594 -11.95 -35.91 17.37
C LEU A 594 -13.04 -36.96 17.12
N GLU A 595 -12.69 -38.13 16.59
CA GLU A 595 -13.64 -39.21 16.37
C GLU A 595 -14.28 -39.70 17.69
N ALA A 596 -13.46 -39.88 18.73
CA ALA A 596 -13.95 -40.25 20.06
C ALA A 596 -14.88 -39.17 20.67
N ASP A 597 -14.49 -37.90 20.57
CA ASP A 597 -15.28 -36.77 21.06
C ASP A 597 -16.62 -36.66 20.35
N ILE A 598 -16.65 -36.82 19.01
CA ILE A 598 -17.89 -36.82 18.23
C ILE A 598 -18.82 -37.95 18.69
N GLN A 599 -18.28 -39.16 18.90
CA GLN A 599 -19.07 -40.30 19.36
C GLN A 599 -19.68 -40.01 20.75
N GLN A 600 -18.90 -39.44 21.66
CA GLN A 600 -19.37 -39.07 22.99
C GLN A 600 -20.43 -37.96 22.93
N VAL A 601 -20.23 -36.92 22.12
CA VAL A 601 -21.21 -35.84 21.90
C VAL A 601 -22.51 -36.42 21.31
N HIS A 602 -22.42 -37.22 20.25
CA HIS A 602 -23.60 -37.86 19.64
C HIS A 602 -24.33 -38.79 20.61
N HIS A 603 -23.60 -39.54 21.44
CA HIS A 603 -24.22 -40.41 22.45
C HIS A 603 -24.95 -39.60 23.52
N HIS A 604 -24.31 -38.54 24.05
CA HIS A 604 -24.89 -37.69 25.09
C HIS A 604 -26.17 -37.00 24.59
N TRP A 605 -26.13 -36.41 23.40
CA TRP A 605 -27.24 -35.61 22.87
C TRP A 605 -28.35 -36.45 22.20
N ARG A 606 -28.12 -37.74 21.92
CA ARG A 606 -29.19 -38.64 21.45
C ARG A 606 -30.31 -38.83 22.48
N HIS A 607 -29.99 -38.66 23.77
CA HIS A 607 -30.90 -38.93 24.89
C HIS A 607 -31.40 -37.66 25.61
N GLN A 608 -31.06 -36.47 25.10
CA GLN A 608 -31.39 -35.14 25.65
C GLN A 608 -32.28 -34.32 24.70
#